data_AF-A0A0S8EXL7-F1
#
_entry.id   AF-A0A0S8EXL7-F1
#
_cell.length_a   1.000
_cell.length_b   1.000
_cell.length_c   1.000
_cell.angle_alpha   90.00
_cell.angle_beta   90.00
_cell.angle_gamma   90.00
#
_symmetry.space_group_name_H-M   'P 1'
#
loop_
_entity.id
_entity.type
_entity.pdbx_description
1 polymer ?
#
loop_
_entity_poly.entity_id
_entity_poly.type
_entity_poly.pdbx_seq_one_letter_code
_entity_poly.pdbx_strand_id
1 'polypeptide(L)'
;MIIGFLVAALLGAVIWGLSPLITEAVEPWDAESPYYFLSLFVAGGLVGLLCPRHIWVAYLGIVVGQLAYMLIALPSGPLLPIGVLFLFGYGVLSLLGLVVASLVRRKSGRVDTRGVNGT
;
A
#
# COMPACT_ATOMS: atom_id res chain seq x y z
N MET A 1 -9.45 -9.50 -8.71
CA MET A 1 -9.94 -8.42 -7.82
C MET A 1 -9.81 -8.83 -6.35
N ILE A 2 -10.41 -9.94 -5.91
CA ILE A 2 -10.36 -10.40 -4.51
C ILE A 2 -8.93 -10.65 -4.01
N ILE A 3 -8.11 -11.43 -4.74
CA ILE A 3 -6.73 -11.73 -4.30
C ILE A 3 -5.90 -10.44 -4.15
N GLY A 4 -5.96 -9.53 -5.13
CA GLY A 4 -5.26 -8.24 -5.05
C GLY A 4 -5.72 -7.38 -3.89
N PHE A 5 -7.02 -7.40 -3.56
CA PHE A 5 -7.56 -6.74 -2.38
C PHE A 5 -6.99 -7.35 -1.09
N LEU A 6 -7.01 -8.68 -0.97
CA LEU A 6 -6.53 -9.39 0.23
C LEU A 6 -5.03 -9.19 0.44
N VAL A 7 -4.22 -9.22 -0.62
CA VAL A 7 -2.79 -8.93 -0.54
C VAL A 7 -2.56 -7.48 -0.11
N ALA A 8 -3.29 -6.53 -0.71
CA ALA A 8 -3.20 -5.13 -0.33
C ALA A 8 -3.60 -4.89 1.14
N ALA A 9 -4.67 -5.53 1.61
CA ALA A 9 -5.10 -5.46 3.00
C ALA A 9 -4.09 -6.09 3.95
N LEU A 10 -3.52 -7.24 3.60
CA LEU A 10 -2.48 -7.87 4.40
C LEU A 10 -1.26 -6.95 4.51
N LEU A 11 -0.81 -6.36 3.40
CA LEU A 11 0.30 -5.40 3.42
C LEU A 11 -0.01 -4.18 4.28
N GLY A 12 -1.21 -3.61 4.17
CA GLY A 12 -1.66 -2.50 5.02
C GLY A 12 -1.60 -2.84 6.51
N ALA A 13 -2.10 -4.01 6.90
CA ALA A 13 -2.04 -4.48 8.28
C ALA A 13 -0.60 -4.73 8.75
N VAL A 14 0.26 -5.28 7.88
CA VAL A 14 1.68 -5.55 8.18
C VAL A 14 2.46 -4.27 8.41
N ILE A 15 2.19 -3.20 7.65
CA ILE A 15 2.83 -1.88 7.87
C ILE A 15 2.60 -1.40 9.31
N TRP A 16 1.38 -1.56 9.81
CA TRP A 16 1.06 -1.20 11.18
C TRP A 16 1.65 -2.17 12.20
N GLY A 17 1.52 -3.47 11.96
CA GLY A 17 2.04 -4.51 12.86
C GLY A 17 3.54 -4.48 13.06
N LEU A 18 4.29 -4.04 12.04
CA LEU A 18 5.74 -3.92 12.13
C LEU A 18 6.21 -2.57 12.67
N SER A 19 5.33 -1.57 12.79
CA SER A 19 5.72 -0.24 13.27
C SER A 19 6.42 -0.28 14.63
N PRO A 20 5.88 -0.92 15.69
CA PRO A 20 6.52 -0.90 17.01
C PRO A 20 7.90 -1.55 17.01
N LEU A 21 8.13 -2.53 16.13
CA LEU A 21 9.40 -3.25 16.01
C LEU A 21 10.47 -2.47 15.25
N ILE A 22 10.06 -1.59 14.33
CA ILE A 22 10.97 -0.90 13.41
C ILE A 22 11.22 0.55 13.86
N THR A 23 10.20 1.22 14.41
CA THR A 23 10.23 2.66 14.68
C THR A 23 10.01 3.01 16.15
N GLU A 24 9.76 2.01 17.00
CA GLU A 24 9.34 2.18 18.41
C GLU A 24 7.97 2.88 18.60
N ALA A 25 7.36 3.40 17.52
CA ALA A 25 6.06 4.02 17.54
C ALA A 25 4.94 3.00 17.30
N VAL A 26 3.88 3.09 18.10
CA VAL A 26 2.67 2.26 17.97
C VAL A 26 1.94 2.58 16.66
N GLU A 27 1.73 3.87 16.41
CA GLU A 27 1.12 4.37 15.18
C GLU A 27 2.24 4.75 14.20
N PRO A 28 2.29 4.16 12.99
CA PRO A 28 3.41 4.36 12.08
C PRO A 28 3.58 5.79 11.60
N TRP A 29 2.51 6.60 11.60
CA TRP A 29 2.59 8.01 11.24
C TRP A 29 3.16 8.91 12.34
N ASP A 30 3.23 8.44 13.59
CA ASP A 30 3.84 9.19 14.70
C ASP A 30 5.35 8.97 14.78
N ALA A 31 5.88 8.02 14.01
CA ALA A 31 7.30 7.75 13.95
C ALA A 31 8.07 8.91 13.30
N GLU A 32 9.19 9.33 13.92
CA GLU A 32 10.17 10.23 13.30
C GLU A 32 11.04 9.50 12.26
N SER A 33 10.40 8.74 11.37
CA SER A 33 11.06 7.85 10.41
C SER A 33 10.33 7.85 9.07
N PRO A 34 11.05 7.70 7.93
CA PRO A 34 10.43 7.57 6.61
C PRO A 34 9.65 6.25 6.44
N TYR A 35 9.70 5.36 7.44
CA TYR A 35 9.11 4.02 7.41
C TYR A 35 7.70 3.99 6.84
N TYR A 36 6.79 4.82 7.37
CA TYR A 36 5.38 4.75 6.98
C TYR A 36 5.16 5.16 5.52
N PHE A 37 5.73 6.29 5.10
CA PHE A 37 5.62 6.79 3.74
C PHE A 37 6.25 5.83 2.71
N LEU A 38 7.45 5.32 3.02
CA LEU A 38 8.14 4.38 2.14
C LEU A 38 7.39 3.06 2.04
N SER A 39 6.87 2.55 3.16
CA SER A 39 6.13 1.29 3.18
C SER A 39 4.82 1.38 2.41
N LEU A 40 4.08 2.50 2.49
CA LEU A 40 2.89 2.74 1.68
C LEU A 40 3.22 2.75 0.18
N PHE A 41 4.28 3.47 -0.21
CA PHE A 41 4.76 3.49 -1.58
C PHE A 41 5.13 2.09 -2.08
N VAL A 42 5.93 1.35 -1.30
CA VAL A 42 6.37 -0.01 -1.64
C VAL A 42 5.17 -0.97 -1.73
N ALA A 43 4.26 -0.94 -0.77
CA ALA A 43 3.06 -1.80 -0.77
C ALA A 43 2.20 -1.55 -2.01
N GLY A 44 1.98 -0.27 -2.36
CA GLY A 44 1.30 0.11 -3.58
C GLY A 44 2.00 -0.40 -4.85
N GLY A 45 3.32 -0.28 -4.90
CA GLY A 45 4.14 -0.81 -5.98
C GLY A 45 4.06 -2.32 -6.13
N LEU A 46 4.20 -3.06 -5.02
CA LEU A 46 4.10 -4.53 -5.01
C LEU A 46 2.74 -5.00 -5.51
N VAL A 47 1.65 -4.40 -5.00
CA VAL A 47 0.29 -4.73 -5.48
C VAL A 47 0.13 -4.34 -6.95
N GLY A 48 0.67 -3.19 -7.37
CA GLY A 48 0.64 -2.76 -8.78
C GLY A 48 1.38 -3.70 -9.73
N LEU A 49 2.46 -4.33 -9.27
CA LEU A 49 3.19 -5.33 -10.03
C LEU A 49 2.39 -6.64 -10.14
N LEU A 50 1.77 -7.08 -9.05
CA LEU A 50 1.03 -8.34 -8.95
C LEU A 50 -0.38 -8.28 -9.56
N CYS A 51 -1.07 -7.15 -9.45
CA CYS A 51 -2.49 -6.97 -9.77
C CYS A 51 -2.76 -5.67 -10.54
N PRO A 52 -2.33 -5.56 -11.81
CA PRO A 52 -2.25 -4.29 -12.55
C PRO A 52 -3.60 -3.71 -13.02
N ARG A 53 -4.69 -4.47 -12.93
CA ARG A 53 -5.95 -4.12 -13.61
C ARG A 53 -6.85 -3.14 -12.85
N HIS A 54 -6.74 -3.08 -11.51
CA HIS A 54 -7.68 -2.34 -10.68
C HIS A 54 -6.95 -1.53 -9.59
N ILE A 55 -6.56 -0.30 -9.93
CA ILE A 55 -5.79 0.61 -9.07
C ILE A 55 -6.49 0.85 -7.72
N TRP A 56 -7.81 1.08 -7.76
CA TRP A 56 -8.62 1.32 -6.58
C TRP A 56 -8.64 0.14 -5.60
N VAL A 57 -8.46 -1.08 -6.10
CA VAL A 57 -8.44 -2.29 -5.26
C VAL A 57 -7.20 -2.31 -4.36
N ALA A 58 -6.05 -1.83 -4.86
CA ALA A 58 -4.84 -1.74 -4.06
C ALA A 58 -4.97 -0.71 -2.95
N TYR A 59 -5.48 0.49 -3.29
CA TYR A 59 -5.69 1.55 -2.32
C TYR A 59 -6.70 1.17 -1.25
N LEU A 60 -7.89 0.70 -1.64
CA LEU A 60 -8.92 0.30 -0.67
C LEU A 60 -8.48 -0.89 0.17
N GLY A 61 -7.77 -1.85 -0.43
CA GLY A 61 -7.20 -2.96 0.34
C GLY A 61 -6.24 -2.46 1.42
N ILE A 62 -5.24 -1.65 1.05
CA ILE A 62 -4.28 -1.08 1.99
C ILE A 62 -4.98 -0.30 3.11
N VAL A 63 -5.93 0.59 2.78
CA VAL A 63 -6.68 1.35 3.78
C VAL A 63 -7.47 0.43 4.72
N VAL A 64 -8.18 -0.56 4.18
CA VAL A 64 -8.96 -1.52 4.99
C VAL A 64 -8.06 -2.36 5.87
N GLY A 65 -6.90 -2.78 5.39
CA GLY A 65 -5.92 -3.53 6.17
C GLY A 65 -5.41 -2.77 7.39
N GLN A 66 -5.04 -1.51 7.17
CA GLN A 66 -4.61 -0.61 8.24
C GLN A 66 -5.73 -0.36 9.25
N LEU A 67 -6.94 -0.08 8.76
CA LEU A 67 -8.11 0.11 9.61
C LEU A 67 -8.43 -1.14 10.43
N ALA A 68 -8.38 -2.33 9.81
CA ALA A 68 -8.60 -3.58 10.51
C ALA A 68 -7.56 -3.79 11.62
N TYR A 69 -6.29 -3.50 11.35
CA TYR A 69 -5.26 -3.54 12.38
C TYR A 69 -5.57 -2.56 13.51
N MET A 70 -5.89 -1.31 13.19
CA MET A 70 -6.24 -0.28 14.17
C MET A 70 -7.42 -0.70 15.06
N LEU A 71 -8.46 -1.32 14.48
CA LEU A 71 -9.65 -1.77 15.23
C LEU A 71 -9.40 -2.99 16.11
N ILE A 72 -8.46 -3.86 15.73
CA ILE A 72 -8.20 -5.14 16.42
C ILE A 72 -7.11 -4.99 17.48
N ALA A 73 -6.06 -4.21 17.18
CA ALA A 73 -4.83 -4.18 17.95
C ALA A 73 -4.64 -2.92 18.79
N LEU A 74 -5.35 -1.82 18.50
CA LEU A 74 -5.23 -0.56 19.25
C LEU A 74 -6.49 -0.30 20.10
N PRO A 75 -6.33 0.36 21.26
CA PRO A 75 -7.46 0.86 22.04
C PRO A 75 -8.30 1.83 21.21
N SER A 76 -9.63 1.65 21.20
CA SER A 76 -10.52 2.59 20.55
C SER A 76 -10.62 3.88 21.36
N GLY A 77 -10.35 5.01 20.70
CA GLY A 77 -10.42 6.35 21.28
C GLY A 77 -11.37 7.27 20.52
N PRO A 78 -11.71 8.45 21.09
CA PRO A 78 -12.58 9.43 20.43
C PRO A 78 -12.00 9.97 19.12
N LEU A 79 -10.69 9.82 18.90
CA LEU A 79 -9.97 10.25 17.71
C LEU A 79 -10.00 9.21 16.56
N LEU A 80 -10.68 8.08 16.73
CA LEU A 80 -10.77 7.06 15.68
C LEU A 80 -11.30 7.61 14.35
N PRO A 81 -12.35 8.46 14.30
CA PRO A 81 -12.82 9.03 13.03
C PRO A 81 -11.79 9.90 12.31
N ILE A 82 -10.98 10.67 13.05
CA ILE A 82 -9.92 11.49 12.45
C ILE A 82 -8.74 10.61 11.98
N GLY A 83 -8.40 9.55 12.72
CA GLY A 83 -7.42 8.56 12.29
C GLY A 83 -7.82 7.85 10.99
N VAL A 84 -9.11 7.51 10.86
CA VAL A 84 -9.66 6.95 9.60
C VAL A 84 -9.47 7.93 8.44
N LEU A 85 -9.71 9.23 8.64
CA LEU A 85 -9.49 10.23 7.61
C LEU A 85 -8.00 10.29 7.19
N PHE A 86 -7.08 10.22 8.14
CA PHE A 86 -5.64 10.18 7.87
C PHE A 86 -5.21 8.92 7.13
N LEU A 87 -5.83 7.76 7.40
CA LEU A 87 -5.58 6.53 6.63
C LEU A 87 -5.87 6.73 5.13
N PHE A 88 -6.99 7.38 4.80
CA PHE A 88 -7.29 7.72 3.40
C PHE A 88 -6.27 8.74 2.85
N GLY A 89 -5.96 9.79 3.60
CA GLY A 89 -5.00 10.82 3.18
C GLY A 89 -3.61 10.24 2.86
N TYR A 90 -3.02 9.53 3.81
CA TYR A 90 -1.71 8.91 3.64
C TYR A 90 -1.73 7.77 2.63
N GLY A 91 -2.82 7.00 2.55
CA GLY A 91 -3.00 5.92 1.60
C GLY A 91 -2.80 6.36 0.14
N VAL A 92 -2.97 7.64 -0.19
CA VAL A 92 -2.71 8.16 -1.55
C VAL A 92 -1.27 7.88 -2.00
N LEU A 93 -0.29 7.79 -1.09
CA LEU A 93 1.08 7.43 -1.43
C LEU A 93 1.21 6.02 -2.03
N SER A 94 0.32 5.08 -1.68
CA SER A 94 0.32 3.76 -2.32
C SER A 94 -0.08 3.84 -3.78
N LEU A 95 -0.90 4.83 -4.17
CA LEU A 95 -1.23 5.06 -5.58
C LEU A 95 0.00 5.46 -6.38
N LEU A 96 0.91 6.26 -5.80
CA LEU A 96 2.16 6.66 -6.49
C LEU A 96 3.04 5.45 -6.78
N GLY A 97 3.25 4.58 -5.80
CA GLY A 97 4.01 3.34 -6.00
C GLY A 97 3.37 2.42 -7.04
N LEU A 98 2.04 2.31 -7.02
CA LEU A 98 1.29 1.54 -8.00
C LEU A 98 1.46 2.09 -9.42
N VAL A 99 1.36 3.41 -9.58
CA VAL A 99 1.53 4.08 -10.88
C VAL A 99 2.93 3.81 -11.42
N VAL A 100 3.97 3.96 -10.59
CA VAL A 100 5.35 3.65 -10.98
C VAL A 100 5.49 2.20 -11.44
N ALA A 101 4.97 1.24 -10.66
CA ALA A 101 4.95 -0.18 -11.03
C ALA A 101 4.24 -0.44 -12.37
N SER A 102 3.12 0.25 -12.61
CA SER A 102 2.35 0.15 -13.85
C SER A 102 3.13 0.67 -15.06
N LEU A 103 3.87 1.77 -14.90
CA LEU A 103 4.74 2.33 -15.93
C LEU A 103 5.90 1.40 -16.28
N VAL A 104 6.54 0.82 -15.26
CA VAL A 104 7.64 -0.16 -15.42
C VAL A 104 7.16 -1.37 -16.24
N ARG A 105 5.99 -1.92 -15.91
CA ARG A 105 5.41 -3.06 -16.65
C ARG A 105 5.10 -2.72 -18.11
N ARG A 106 4.54 -1.53 -18.37
CA ARG A 106 4.26 -1.06 -19.74
C ARG A 106 5.53 -0.94 -20.58
N LYS A 107 6.63 -0.47 -19.97
CA LYS A 107 7.92 -0.38 -20.66
C LYS A 107 8.48 -1.77 -20.97
N SER A 108 8.43 -2.70 -20.02
CA SER A 108 8.93 -4.08 -20.22
C SER A 108 8.17 -4.82 -21.32
N GLY A 109 6.83 -4.76 -21.33
CA GLY A 109 6.02 -5.42 -22.38
C GLY A 109 6.19 -4.82 -23.79
N ARG A 110 6.64 -3.56 -23.89
CA ARG A 110 6.99 -2.94 -25.19
C ARG A 110 8.35 -3.37 -25.71
N VAL A 111 9.27 -3.80 -24.83
CA VAL A 111 10.59 -4.28 -25.23
C VAL A 111 10.48 -5.69 -25.82
N ASP A 112 9.67 -6.58 -25.22
CA ASP A 112 9.46 -7.93 -25.72
C ASP A 112 8.86 -7.97 -27.14
N THR A 113 7.91 -7.07 -27.44
CA THR A 113 7.26 -7.04 -28.77
C THR A 113 8.14 -6.46 -29.88
N ARG A 114 9.15 -5.65 -29.55
CA ARG A 114 10.14 -5.16 -30.53
C ARG A 114 11.22 -6.18 -30.87
N GLY A 115 11.51 -7.13 -29.98
CA GLY A 115 12.44 -8.23 -30.26
C GLY A 115 11.86 -9.29 -31.22
N VAL A 116 10.53 -9.46 -31.24
CA VAL A 116 9.86 -10.47 -32.07
C VAL A 116 9.61 -10.00 -33.52
N ASN A 117 9.49 -8.69 -33.76
CA ASN A 117 9.23 -8.14 -35.10
C ASN A 117 10.48 -7.62 -35.82
N GLY A 118 11.68 -8.02 -35.36
CA GLY A 118 12.97 -7.51 -35.84
C GLY A 118 13.77 -8.45 -36.76
N THR A 119 13.14 -9.48 -37.34
CA THR A 119 13.74 -10.40 -38.32
C THR A 119 12.97 -10.40 -39.62
#